data_AF-A0A369GIN8-F1
#
_entry.id   AF-A0A369GIN8-F1
#
_cell.length_a   1.000
_cell.length_b   1.000
_cell.length_c   1.000
_cell.angle_alpha   90.00
_cell.angle_beta   90.00
_cell.angle_gamma   90.00
#
_symmetry.space_group_name_H-M   'P 1'
#
loop_
_entity.id
_entity.type
_entity.pdbx_description
1 polymer ?
#
loop_
_entity_poly.entity_id
_entity_poly.type
_entity_poly.pdbx_seq_one_letter_code
_entity_poly.pdbx_strand_id
1 'polypeptide(L)'
;MSNKMSRPKPPPPGTEEASATLNLGEFQNVDTLTLSEAALVLNALVAKRRNDRKNVNETEMLNQTLSYLDHFARFTQKENVEAVERLLSSQKGLAKFERAQLGSLCCENADEAKTLIPSLADKITDEDLQELLDEISKLQNR
;
A
#
# COMPACT_ATOMS: atom_id res chain seq x y z
N MET A 1 27.29 17.17 33.82
CA MET A 1 27.91 16.33 32.77
C MET A 1 26.80 15.80 31.88
N SER A 2 26.66 16.34 30.66
CA SER A 2 25.56 15.99 29.75
C SER A 2 25.92 14.72 28.99
N ASN A 3 25.20 13.63 29.25
CA ASN A 3 25.40 12.37 28.57
C ASN A 3 24.98 12.55 27.10
N LYS A 4 25.94 12.59 26.17
CA LYS A 4 25.67 12.61 24.73
C LYS A 4 25.08 11.24 24.39
N MET A 5 23.76 11.13 24.29
CA MET A 5 23.12 9.95 23.71
C MET A 5 23.63 9.79 22.28
N SER A 6 24.51 8.81 22.08
CA SER A 6 24.92 8.38 20.75
C SER A 6 23.67 7.93 20.01
N ARG A 7 23.39 8.51 18.84
CA ARG A 7 22.33 8.01 17.97
C ARG A 7 22.68 6.56 17.61
N PRO A 8 21.75 5.60 17.78
CA PRO A 8 21.98 4.23 17.32
C PRO A 8 22.34 4.25 15.83
N LYS A 9 23.32 3.44 15.46
CA LYS A 9 23.67 3.26 14.04
C LYS A 9 22.42 2.70 13.34
N PRO A 10 21.99 3.27 12.19
CA PRO A 10 20.85 2.73 11.47
C PRO A 10 21.10 1.25 11.13
N PRO A 11 20.06 0.41 11.14
CA PRO A 11 20.19 -0.98 10.74
C PRO A 11 20.80 -1.07 9.34
N PRO A 12 21.63 -2.09 9.06
CA PRO A 12 22.21 -2.27 7.74
C PRO A 12 21.08 -2.44 6.70
N PRO A 13 21.11 -1.65 5.61
CA PRO A 13 20.10 -1.75 4.55
C PRO A 13 20.19 -3.12 3.86
N GLY A 14 19.06 -3.62 3.37
CA GLY A 14 18.95 -4.88 2.65
C GLY A 14 18.68 -6.09 3.56
N THR A 15 18.28 -5.86 4.82
CA THR A 15 17.77 -6.91 5.70
C THR A 15 16.24 -6.93 5.77
N GLU A 16 15.59 -6.02 5.04
CA GLU A 16 14.15 -5.91 4.95
C GLU A 16 13.55 -7.06 4.13
N GLU A 17 12.55 -7.74 4.69
CA GLU A 17 11.88 -8.89 4.09
C GLU A 17 10.38 -8.87 4.43
N ALA A 18 9.55 -9.10 3.41
CA ALA A 18 8.10 -9.24 3.54
C ALA A 18 7.67 -10.70 3.34
N SER A 19 8.21 -11.60 4.15
CA SER A 19 7.83 -13.03 4.15
C SER A 19 6.75 -13.29 5.20
N ALA A 20 6.61 -14.54 5.67
CA ALA A 20 5.64 -14.90 6.71
C ALA A 20 5.81 -14.05 7.99
N THR A 21 7.03 -13.58 8.26
CA THR A 21 7.29 -12.58 9.30
C THR A 21 7.71 -11.27 8.64
N LEU A 22 6.96 -10.21 8.88
CA LEU A 22 7.28 -8.89 8.35
C LEU A 22 8.48 -8.29 9.10
N ASN A 23 9.57 -8.08 8.37
CA ASN A 23 10.72 -7.33 8.82
C ASN A 23 10.97 -6.18 7.83
N LEU A 24 10.32 -5.03 8.03
CA LEU A 24 10.39 -3.93 7.06
C LEU A 24 11.45 -2.87 7.42
N GLY A 25 12.32 -3.14 8.40
CA GLY A 25 13.39 -2.23 8.83
C GLY A 25 12.84 -0.87 9.24
N GLU A 26 13.34 0.20 8.61
CA GLU A 26 12.85 1.57 8.86
C GLU A 26 11.41 1.82 8.40
N PHE A 27 10.86 0.95 7.55
CA PHE A 27 9.48 1.02 7.05
C PHE A 27 8.49 0.26 7.94
N GLN A 28 8.95 -0.30 9.06
CA GLN A 28 8.06 -0.97 10.00
C GLN A 28 7.03 0.01 10.58
N ASN A 29 5.74 -0.33 10.46
CA ASN A 29 4.59 0.46 10.93
C ASN A 29 4.41 1.85 10.26
N VAL A 30 5.15 2.13 9.18
CA VAL A 30 4.99 3.35 8.39
C VAL A 30 3.69 3.29 7.59
N ASP A 31 3.12 4.46 7.29
CA ASP A 31 1.96 4.56 6.43
C ASP A 31 2.26 4.05 5.02
N THR A 32 1.30 3.31 4.48
CA THR A 32 1.41 2.64 3.18
C THR A 32 0.29 3.11 2.28
N LEU A 33 0.55 3.08 0.97
CA LEU A 33 -0.46 3.36 -0.04
C LEU A 33 -0.65 2.11 -0.89
N THR A 34 -1.91 1.79 -1.18
CA THR A 34 -2.27 0.93 -2.32
C THR A 34 -1.89 1.61 -3.63
N LEU A 35 -1.83 0.85 -4.72
CA LEU A 35 -1.59 1.43 -6.05
C LEU A 35 -2.63 2.50 -6.40
N SER A 36 -3.88 2.27 -6.04
CA SER A 36 -4.99 3.20 -6.31
C SER A 36 -4.87 4.50 -5.48
N GLU A 37 -4.49 4.41 -4.21
CA GLU A 37 -4.21 5.60 -3.39
C GLU A 37 -3.00 6.37 -3.92
N ALA A 38 -1.92 5.66 -4.29
CA ALA A 38 -0.73 6.28 -4.87
C ALA A 38 -1.07 7.00 -6.19
N ALA A 39 -1.93 6.42 -7.03
CA ALA A 39 -2.39 7.03 -8.27
C ALA A 39 -3.13 8.35 -8.00
N LEU A 40 -4.07 8.37 -7.05
CA LEU A 40 -4.80 9.59 -6.70
C LEU A 40 -3.87 10.69 -6.17
N VAL A 41 -2.96 10.34 -5.25
CA VAL A 41 -2.05 11.30 -4.62
C VAL A 41 -1.09 11.89 -5.64
N LEU A 42 -0.47 11.07 -6.48
CA LEU A 42 0.50 11.54 -7.47
C LEU A 42 -0.16 12.37 -8.57
N ASN A 43 -1.32 11.95 -9.08
CA ASN A 43 -2.05 12.73 -10.08
C ASN A 43 -2.48 14.09 -9.53
N ALA A 44 -3.01 14.15 -8.30
CA ALA A 44 -3.36 15.40 -7.65
C ALA A 44 -2.14 16.32 -7.43
N LEU A 45 -1.00 15.75 -7.02
CA LEU A 45 0.24 16.49 -6.82
C LEU A 45 0.78 17.07 -8.14
N VAL A 46 0.78 16.29 -9.22
CA VAL A 46 1.23 16.73 -10.55
C VAL A 46 0.32 17.82 -11.09
N ALA A 47 -1.00 17.63 -11.02
CA ALA A 47 -1.98 18.64 -11.44
C ALA A 47 -1.78 19.96 -10.69
N LYS A 48 -1.59 19.91 -9.36
CA LYS A 48 -1.31 21.09 -8.54
C LYS A 48 -0.03 21.80 -8.97
N ARG A 49 1.07 21.07 -9.19
CA ARG A 49 2.35 21.67 -9.61
C ARG A 49 2.25 22.35 -10.99
N ARG A 50 1.52 21.74 -11.93
CA ARG A 50 1.22 22.34 -13.24
C ARG A 50 0.45 23.65 -13.10
N ASN A 51 -0.59 23.67 -12.25
CA ASN A 51 -1.38 24.87 -12.01
C ASN A 51 -0.58 25.99 -11.33
N ASP A 52 0.29 25.65 -10.37
CA ASP A 52 1.16 26.59 -9.67
C ASP A 52 2.30 27.17 -10.54
N ARG A 53 2.40 26.77 -11.83
CA ARG A 53 3.53 27.08 -12.74
C ARG A 53 4.91 26.78 -12.14
N LYS A 54 4.96 25.85 -11.19
CA LYS A 54 6.23 25.33 -10.67
C LYS A 54 6.79 24.37 -11.70
N ASN A 55 8.13 24.28 -11.80
CA ASN A 55 8.76 23.22 -12.57
C ASN A 55 8.26 21.87 -12.02
N VAL A 56 7.39 21.22 -12.78
CA VAL A 56 7.13 19.81 -12.62
C VAL A 56 8.43 19.18 -13.08
N ASN A 57 9.29 18.79 -12.14
CA ASN A 57 10.46 17.97 -12.47
C ASN A 57 9.93 16.62 -12.95
N GLU A 58 9.46 16.56 -14.20
CA GLU A 58 8.94 15.37 -14.89
C GLU A 58 10.13 14.48 -15.23
N THR A 59 10.66 13.83 -14.20
CA THR A 59 11.69 12.80 -14.35
C THR A 59 11.11 11.60 -15.07
N GLU A 60 11.94 10.89 -15.84
CA GLU A 60 11.55 9.64 -16.49
C GLU A 60 10.94 8.64 -15.50
N MET A 61 11.52 8.50 -14.31
CA MET A 61 11.01 7.65 -13.23
C MET A 61 9.58 8.01 -12.82
N LEU A 62 9.25 9.30 -12.70
CA LEU A 62 7.89 9.74 -12.37
C LEU A 62 6.91 9.36 -13.49
N ASN A 63 7.29 9.58 -14.75
CA ASN A 63 6.43 9.24 -15.90
C ASN A 63 6.19 7.72 -15.99
N GLN A 64 7.22 6.91 -15.77
CA GLN A 64 7.09 5.45 -15.69
C GLN A 64 6.21 5.02 -14.52
N THR A 65 6.36 5.66 -13.35
CA THR A 65 5.53 5.39 -12.17
C THR A 65 4.07 5.71 -12.44
N LEU A 66 3.76 6.88 -13.01
CA LEU A 66 2.40 7.27 -13.36
C LEU A 66 1.79 6.31 -14.39
N SER A 67 2.57 5.92 -15.40
CA SER A 67 2.13 4.93 -16.39
C SER A 67 1.83 3.57 -15.75
N TYR A 68 2.68 3.09 -14.85
CA TYR A 68 2.43 1.86 -14.09
C TYR A 68 1.13 1.96 -13.28
N LEU A 69 0.95 3.05 -12.53
CA LEU A 69 -0.25 3.25 -11.71
C LEU A 69 -1.52 3.36 -12.55
N ASP A 70 -1.47 3.98 -13.73
CA ASP A 70 -2.60 4.06 -14.66
C ASP A 70 -3.05 2.67 -15.15
N HIS A 71 -2.11 1.74 -15.37
CA HIS A 71 -2.42 0.38 -15.83
C HIS A 71 -2.84 -0.56 -14.69
N PHE A 72 -2.27 -0.41 -13.50
CA PHE A 72 -2.39 -1.39 -12.41
C PHE A 72 -3.25 -0.93 -11.23
N ALA A 73 -3.62 0.35 -11.12
CA ALA A 73 -4.59 0.79 -10.13
C ALA A 73 -5.97 0.17 -10.41
N ARG A 74 -6.51 -0.55 -9.42
CA ARG A 74 -7.78 -1.27 -9.53
C ARG A 74 -9.01 -0.40 -9.27
N PHE A 75 -8.79 0.74 -8.62
CA PHE A 75 -9.83 1.67 -8.23
C PHE A 75 -9.44 3.07 -8.72
N THR A 76 -10.19 3.62 -9.68
CA THR A 76 -9.90 4.95 -10.23
C THR A 76 -10.87 6.03 -9.77
N GLN A 77 -12.05 5.64 -9.27
CA GLN A 77 -13.00 6.58 -8.66
C GLN A 77 -12.61 6.83 -7.21
N LYS A 78 -12.55 8.10 -6.81
CA LYS A 78 -12.10 8.52 -5.48
C LYS A 78 -12.95 7.88 -4.38
N GLU A 79 -14.25 7.80 -4.59
CA GLU A 79 -15.22 7.24 -3.66
C GLU A 79 -14.98 5.75 -3.42
N ASN A 80 -14.59 5.01 -4.48
CA ASN A 80 -14.24 3.59 -4.39
C ASN A 80 -12.91 3.40 -3.64
N VAL A 81 -11.90 4.24 -3.92
CA VAL A 81 -10.63 4.20 -3.18
C VAL A 81 -10.86 4.45 -1.69
N GLU A 82 -11.65 5.46 -1.32
CA GLU A 82 -11.98 5.74 0.08
C GLU A 82 -12.82 4.62 0.72
N ALA A 83 -13.68 3.94 -0.04
CA ALA A 83 -14.44 2.80 0.46
C ALA A 83 -13.53 1.60 0.74
N VAL A 84 -12.59 1.30 -0.15
CA VAL A 84 -11.59 0.24 0.03
C VAL A 84 -10.68 0.57 1.23
N GLU A 85 -10.23 1.82 1.37
CA GLU A 85 -9.45 2.27 2.53
C GLU A 85 -10.19 2.01 3.85
N ARG A 86 -11.48 2.33 3.92
CA ARG A 86 -12.30 2.08 5.12
C ARG A 86 -12.46 0.60 5.43
N LEU A 87 -12.67 -0.24 4.42
CA LEU A 87 -12.76 -1.69 4.60
C LEU A 87 -11.44 -2.25 5.16
N LEU A 88 -10.31 -1.87 4.55
CA LEU A 88 -8.98 -2.32 4.96
C LEU A 88 -8.57 -1.78 6.33
N SER A 89 -8.87 -0.51 6.63
CA SER A 89 -8.49 0.13 7.90
C SER A 89 -9.29 -0.41 9.09
N SER A 90 -10.47 -0.98 8.85
CA SER A 90 -11.25 -1.71 9.85
C SER A 90 -10.55 -2.98 10.37
N GLN A 91 -9.66 -3.57 9.56
CA GLN A 91 -8.91 -4.78 9.88
C GLN A 91 -7.70 -4.49 10.78
N LYS A 92 -7.98 -4.13 12.04
CA LYS A 92 -6.98 -3.69 13.03
C LYS A 92 -5.87 -4.71 13.31
N GLY A 93 -6.14 -6.00 13.11
CA GLY A 93 -5.17 -7.08 13.27
C GLY A 93 -4.13 -7.17 12.14
N LEU A 94 -4.40 -6.54 10.99
CA LEU A 94 -3.50 -6.54 9.84
C LEU A 94 -2.53 -5.37 9.92
N ALA A 95 -1.27 -5.61 9.55
CA ALA A 95 -0.28 -4.57 9.37
C ALA A 95 -0.64 -3.68 8.17
N LYS A 96 -0.17 -2.43 8.19
CA LYS A 96 -0.42 -1.46 7.10
C LYS A 96 0.05 -1.99 5.74
N PHE A 97 1.22 -2.63 5.71
CA PHE A 97 1.74 -3.32 4.53
C PHE A 97 0.74 -4.36 3.97
N GLU A 98 0.18 -5.22 4.82
CA GLU A 98 -0.76 -6.27 4.40
C GLU A 98 -2.04 -5.68 3.82
N ARG A 99 -2.55 -4.62 4.45
CA ARG A 99 -3.70 -3.87 3.94
C ARG A 99 -3.41 -3.29 2.55
N ALA A 100 -2.25 -2.66 2.37
CA ALA A 100 -1.85 -2.11 1.09
C ALA A 100 -1.68 -3.19 0.01
N GLN A 101 -1.17 -4.37 0.37
CA GLN A 101 -1.08 -5.51 -0.55
C GLN A 101 -2.46 -6.04 -0.94
N LEU A 102 -3.38 -6.23 0.00
CA LEU A 102 -4.76 -6.68 -0.29
C LEU A 102 -5.48 -5.71 -1.24
N GLY A 103 -5.36 -4.40 -1.01
CA GLY A 103 -5.96 -3.38 -1.88
C GLY A 103 -5.25 -3.17 -3.23
N SER A 104 -4.09 -3.79 -3.46
CA SER A 104 -3.30 -3.66 -4.70
C SER A 104 -3.33 -4.92 -5.55
N LEU A 105 -3.19 -6.09 -4.92
CA LEU A 105 -3.15 -7.38 -5.60
C LEU A 105 -4.55 -7.84 -6.01
N CYS A 106 -5.56 -7.52 -5.21
CA CYS A 106 -6.96 -7.87 -5.49
C CYS A 106 -7.16 -9.37 -5.79
N CYS A 107 -6.64 -10.21 -4.90
CA CYS A 107 -6.73 -11.67 -5.00
C CYS A 107 -8.19 -12.13 -5.08
N GLU A 108 -8.43 -13.23 -5.81
CA GLU A 108 -9.76 -13.81 -6.02
C GLU A 108 -10.22 -14.62 -4.81
N ASN A 109 -9.29 -15.24 -4.09
CA ASN A 109 -9.60 -16.10 -2.97
C ASN A 109 -8.58 -16.03 -1.83
N ALA A 110 -8.98 -16.52 -0.65
CA ALA A 110 -8.16 -16.49 0.56
C ALA A 110 -6.82 -17.26 0.43
N ASP A 111 -6.81 -18.39 -0.30
CA ASP A 111 -5.60 -19.19 -0.54
C ASP A 111 -4.57 -18.42 -1.37
N GLU A 112 -5.01 -17.76 -2.45
CA GLU A 112 -4.17 -16.87 -3.26
C GLU A 112 -3.64 -15.70 -2.42
N ALA A 113 -4.50 -15.06 -1.63
CA ALA A 113 -4.10 -13.95 -0.77
C ALA A 113 -3.04 -14.36 0.27
N LYS A 114 -3.21 -15.50 0.94
CA LYS A 114 -2.23 -16.02 1.90
C LYS A 114 -0.97 -16.54 1.23
N THR A 115 -1.05 -17.02 -0.01
CA THR A 115 0.13 -17.42 -0.79
C THR A 115 0.98 -16.21 -1.20
N LEU A 116 0.34 -15.15 -1.68
CA LEU A 116 1.04 -13.93 -2.13
C LEU A 116 1.46 -13.04 -0.95
N ILE A 117 0.72 -13.07 0.15
CA ILE A 117 0.96 -12.27 1.37
C ILE A 117 1.09 -13.23 2.56
N PRO A 118 2.22 -13.97 2.67
CA PRO A 118 2.37 -15.06 3.64
C PRO A 118 2.24 -14.60 5.10
N SER A 119 2.45 -13.32 5.40
CA SER A 119 2.27 -12.77 6.75
C SER A 119 0.81 -12.73 7.24
N LEU A 120 -0.16 -12.97 6.35
CA LEU A 120 -1.59 -13.08 6.69
C LEU A 120 -1.97 -14.42 7.33
N ALA A 121 -1.15 -15.47 7.17
CA ALA A 121 -1.54 -16.86 7.40
C ALA A 121 -2.28 -17.09 8.73
N ASP A 122 -1.75 -16.52 9.82
CA ASP A 122 -2.27 -16.70 11.19
C ASP A 122 -3.04 -15.49 11.73
N LYS A 123 -3.31 -14.46 10.92
CA LYS A 123 -3.89 -13.18 11.39
C LYS A 123 -5.38 -13.03 11.09
N ILE A 124 -5.89 -13.76 10.12
CA ILE A 124 -7.27 -13.69 9.65
C ILE A 124 -7.69 -15.09 9.17
N THR A 125 -8.93 -15.48 9.46
CA THR A 125 -9.50 -16.76 8.99
C THR A 125 -9.70 -16.70 7.48
N ASP A 126 -9.81 -17.87 6.84
CA ASP A 126 -10.05 -17.92 5.40
C ASP A 126 -11.45 -17.37 5.07
N GLU A 127 -12.43 -17.61 5.95
CA GLU A 127 -13.79 -17.10 5.82
C GLU A 127 -13.84 -15.56 5.90
N ASP A 128 -13.24 -14.96 6.93
CA ASP A 128 -13.24 -13.51 7.11
C ASP A 128 -12.42 -12.81 6.01
N LEU A 129 -11.32 -13.44 5.55
CA LEU A 129 -10.52 -12.95 4.46
C LEU A 129 -11.30 -13.00 3.14
N GLN A 130 -12.02 -14.09 2.87
CA GLN A 130 -12.84 -14.20 1.67
C GLN A 130 -13.95 -13.15 1.64
N GLU A 131 -14.64 -12.94 2.77
CA GLU A 131 -15.67 -11.88 2.87
C GLU A 131 -15.07 -10.50 2.57
N LEU A 132 -13.90 -10.20 3.13
CA LEU A 132 -13.19 -8.95 2.85
C LEU A 132 -12.82 -8.79 1.36
N LEU A 133 -12.28 -9.85 0.74
CA LEU A 133 -11.91 -9.84 -0.68
C LEU A 133 -13.14 -9.63 -1.58
N ASP A 134 -14.26 -10.28 -1.26
CA ASP A 134 -15.52 -10.14 -1.98
C ASP A 134 -16.08 -8.71 -1.89
N GLU A 135 -16.03 -8.08 -0.71
CA GLU A 135 -16.44 -6.67 -0.53
C GLU A 135 -15.53 -5.70 -1.30
N ILE A 136 -14.20 -5.93 -1.29
CA ILE A 136 -13.25 -5.14 -2.07
C ILE A 136 -13.52 -5.30 -3.58
N SER A 137 -13.81 -6.52 -4.03
CA SER A 137 -14.06 -6.84 -5.45
C SER A 137 -15.29 -6.10 -6.00
N LYS A 138 -16.34 -5.91 -5.21
CA LYS A 138 -17.53 -5.13 -5.60
C LYS A 138 -17.22 -3.67 -5.95
N LEU A 139 -16.11 -3.13 -5.44
CA LEU A 139 -15.70 -1.74 -5.65
C LEU A 139 -14.77 -1.58 -6.86
N GLN A 140 -14.30 -2.68 -7.47
CA GLN A 140 -13.42 -2.62 -8.64
C GLN A 140 -14.17 -2.06 -9.84
N ASN A 141 -13.49 -1.18 -10.58
CA ASN A 141 -14.02 -0.69 -11.84
C ASN A 141 -13.88 -1.82 -12.88
N ARG A 142 -15.00 -2.29 -13.44
CA ARG A 142 -14.99 -3.14 -14.64
C ARG A 142 -14.60 -2.34 -15.88
#